data_AF-A0A920GKC7-F1
#
_entry.id   AF-A0A920GKC7-F1
#
_cell.length_a   1.000
_cell.length_b   1.000
_cell.length_c   1.000
_cell.angle_alpha   90.00
_cell.angle_beta   90.00
_cell.angle_gamma   90.00
#
_symmetry.space_group_name_H-M   'P 1'
#
loop_
_entity.id
_entity.type
_entity.pdbx_description
1 polymer ?
#
loop_
_entity_poly.entity_id
_entity_poly.type
_entity_poly.pdbx_seq_one_letter_code
_entity_poly.pdbx_strand_id
1 'polypeptide(L)'
;MATTNWQWRITASPTTLPFVHPDLNTYSPLDAHYNLTVEPLASGQGTRVYDLMRGDSEPLPQFSEWDPERLKTAEYLSLYPNVLLGIQADHFFVILLMSEAVDQTRERLQFLYAGAGAIGDSYRERRESLHAAWSIVFAEDISVVEGMQRGRASPAFDGGLFTPLMDVPTHHFHQWFLSRRERNTTRAVS
;
A
#
# COMPACT_ATOMS: atom_id res chain seq x y z
N MET A 1 -8.55 -2.90 -13.38
CA MET A 1 -9.46 -3.71 -12.55
C MET A 1 -8.73 -4.98 -12.19
N ALA A 2 -8.90 -5.49 -10.97
CA ALA A 2 -8.32 -6.75 -10.53
C ALA A 2 -9.45 -7.74 -10.20
N THR A 3 -9.29 -9.01 -10.59
CA THR A 3 -10.22 -10.09 -10.26
C THR A 3 -9.92 -10.63 -8.87
N THR A 4 -10.20 -9.78 -7.87
CA THR A 4 -9.91 -10.04 -6.46
C THR A 4 -10.86 -9.28 -5.55
N ASN A 5 -11.16 -9.81 -4.36
CA ASN A 5 -11.79 -9.05 -3.29
C ASN A 5 -10.88 -7.91 -2.81
N TRP A 6 -11.44 -6.74 -2.50
CA TRP A 6 -10.67 -5.56 -2.08
C TRP A 6 -9.83 -5.81 -0.82
N GLN A 7 -10.28 -6.69 0.08
CA GLN A 7 -9.55 -7.02 1.31
C GLN A 7 -8.17 -7.60 1.01
N TRP A 8 -8.02 -8.31 -0.12
CA TRP A 8 -6.74 -8.92 -0.47
C TRP A 8 -5.67 -7.89 -0.81
N ARG A 9 -6.05 -6.69 -1.26
CA ARG A 9 -5.13 -5.56 -1.48
C ARG A 9 -4.57 -4.99 -0.17
N ILE A 10 -5.33 -5.05 0.92
CA ILE A 10 -4.88 -4.60 2.24
C ILE A 10 -4.04 -5.66 2.94
N THR A 11 -4.37 -6.93 2.72
CA THR A 11 -3.68 -8.05 3.37
C THR A 11 -2.46 -8.54 2.59
N ALA A 12 -2.16 -7.94 1.44
CA ALA A 12 -0.97 -8.26 0.65
C ALA A 12 0.27 -7.94 1.49
N SER A 13 0.90 -9.02 1.98
CA SER A 13 1.96 -8.91 2.99
C SER A 13 3.30 -8.61 2.33
N PRO A 14 4.11 -7.74 2.95
CA PRO A 14 5.46 -7.39 2.51
C PRO A 14 6.45 -8.55 2.63
N THR A 15 6.09 -9.65 3.32
CA THR A 15 6.83 -10.92 3.22
C THR A 15 7.01 -11.41 1.78
N THR A 16 6.13 -10.98 0.88
CA THR A 16 6.19 -11.31 -0.54
C THR A 16 7.18 -10.44 -1.32
N LEU A 17 7.67 -9.33 -0.75
CA LEU A 17 8.46 -8.30 -1.44
C LEU A 17 9.68 -8.86 -2.19
N PRO A 18 10.52 -9.75 -1.63
CA PRO A 18 11.66 -10.31 -2.37
C PRO A 18 11.28 -11.20 -3.56
N PHE A 19 10.07 -11.76 -3.57
CA PHE A 19 9.59 -12.70 -4.60
C PHE A 19 8.73 -12.03 -5.66
N VAL A 20 7.94 -11.03 -5.25
CA VAL A 20 6.99 -10.30 -6.11
C VAL A 20 7.66 -9.07 -6.73
N HIS A 21 8.56 -8.42 -5.99
CA HIS A 21 9.26 -7.22 -6.43
C HIS A 21 10.78 -7.37 -6.28
N PRO A 22 11.42 -8.30 -7.03
CA PRO A 22 12.86 -8.50 -6.94
C PRO A 22 13.64 -7.21 -7.22
N ASP A 23 13.20 -6.41 -8.20
CA ASP A 23 13.80 -5.12 -8.52
C ASP A 23 13.60 -4.11 -7.39
N LEU A 24 12.39 -3.98 -6.83
CA LEU A 24 12.11 -3.13 -5.66
C LEU A 24 13.02 -3.47 -4.48
N ASN A 25 13.19 -4.76 -4.22
CA ASN A 25 13.99 -5.26 -3.10
C ASN A 25 15.48 -4.90 -3.24
N THR A 26 15.99 -4.58 -4.43
CA THR A 26 17.39 -4.15 -4.61
C THR A 26 17.69 -2.78 -3.99
N TYR A 27 16.69 -1.92 -3.85
CA TYR A 27 16.84 -0.54 -3.37
C TYR A 27 15.91 -0.19 -2.20
N SER A 28 14.91 -1.02 -1.92
CA SER A 28 14.09 -0.99 -0.72
C SER A 28 14.02 -2.40 -0.14
N PRO A 29 15.13 -2.91 0.43
CA PRO A 29 15.19 -4.26 0.93
C PRO A 29 14.25 -4.47 2.10
N LEU A 30 13.74 -5.70 2.23
CA LEU A 30 12.79 -6.07 3.29
C LEU A 30 13.31 -5.77 4.72
N ASP A 31 14.61 -5.87 4.96
CA ASP A 31 15.23 -5.62 6.27
C ASP A 31 15.28 -4.13 6.66
N ALA A 32 15.13 -3.22 5.70
CA ALA A 32 14.98 -1.80 5.96
C ALA A 32 13.55 -1.42 6.36
N HIS A 33 12.59 -2.34 6.23
CA HIS A 33 11.19 -2.11 6.53
C HIS A 33 10.86 -2.25 8.02
N TYR A 34 9.79 -1.59 8.43
CA TYR A 34 9.22 -1.67 9.77
C TYR A 34 7.70 -1.66 9.70
N ASN A 35 7.05 -2.27 10.69
CA ASN A 35 5.58 -2.24 10.78
C ASN A 35 5.09 -0.94 11.41
N LEU A 36 3.91 -0.53 10.96
CA LEU A 36 3.15 0.59 11.49
C LEU A 36 1.76 0.10 11.90
N THR A 37 1.33 0.50 13.09
CA THR A 37 -0.05 0.37 13.54
C THR A 37 -0.50 1.75 14.02
N VAL A 38 -1.59 2.25 13.43
CA VAL A 38 -2.20 3.53 13.79
C VAL A 38 -3.61 3.22 14.27
N GLU A 39 -3.72 2.93 15.56
CA GLU A 39 -4.99 2.52 16.13
C GLU A 39 -6.03 3.66 16.12
N PRO A 40 -7.31 3.34 15.91
CA PRO A 40 -7.86 2.02 15.57
C PRO A 40 -8.07 1.83 14.06
N LEU A 41 -7.51 2.70 13.20
CA LEU A 41 -8.02 2.91 11.85
C LEU A 41 -7.06 2.58 10.72
N ALA A 42 -5.80 2.29 11.00
CA ALA A 42 -4.85 1.94 9.96
C ALA A 42 -3.72 1.04 10.47
N SER A 43 -3.09 0.37 9.53
CA SER A 43 -1.80 -0.27 9.70
C SER A 43 -1.08 -0.31 8.37
N GLY A 44 0.20 -0.63 8.40
CA GLY A 44 0.98 -0.81 7.19
C GLY A 44 2.45 -0.93 7.53
N GLN A 45 3.28 -0.37 6.68
CA GLN A 45 4.72 -0.42 6.85
C GLN A 45 5.41 0.87 6.43
N GLY A 46 6.64 1.05 6.87
CA GLY A 46 7.53 2.01 6.28
C GLY A 46 8.88 1.41 5.95
N THR A 47 9.67 2.15 5.19
CA THR A 47 11.07 1.86 4.86
C THR A 47 11.94 3.03 5.30
N ARG A 48 13.20 2.75 5.68
CA ARG A 48 14.17 3.77 6.13
C ARG A 48 15.16 4.21 5.04
N VAL A 49 14.99 3.70 3.82
CA VAL A 49 15.94 3.87 2.72
C VAL A 49 15.29 4.40 1.43
N TYR A 50 14.23 5.20 1.57
CA TYR A 50 13.68 5.94 0.44
C TYR A 50 14.73 6.91 -0.13
N ASP A 51 14.81 6.97 -1.46
CA ASP A 51 15.76 7.82 -2.19
C ASP A 51 15.01 8.86 -3.04
N LEU A 52 14.99 10.09 -2.54
CA LEU A 52 14.43 11.27 -3.20
C LEU A 52 15.13 11.61 -4.53
N MET A 53 16.42 11.25 -4.64
CA MET A 53 17.25 11.59 -5.79
C MET A 53 17.15 10.57 -6.90
N ARG A 54 16.49 9.44 -6.66
CA ARG A 54 16.46 8.36 -7.64
C ARG A 54 15.75 8.75 -8.91
N GLY A 55 16.43 8.61 -10.05
CA GLY A 55 15.96 9.00 -11.38
C GLY A 55 16.89 10.05 -11.99
N ASP A 56 16.69 10.38 -13.26
CA ASP A 56 17.63 11.24 -14.00
C ASP A 56 17.24 12.72 -14.00
N SER A 57 15.99 13.04 -13.66
CA SER A 57 15.45 14.40 -13.63
C SER A 57 15.51 15.04 -12.24
N GLU A 58 15.39 16.37 -12.19
CA GLU A 58 15.34 17.15 -10.96
C GLU A 58 14.32 16.57 -9.95
N PRO A 59 14.69 16.40 -8.66
CA PRO A 59 13.77 15.94 -7.62
C PRO A 59 12.55 16.84 -7.49
N LEU A 60 11.42 16.26 -7.08
CA LEU A 60 10.23 17.05 -6.78
C LEU A 60 10.47 17.94 -5.55
N PRO A 61 9.75 19.07 -5.43
CA PRO A 61 9.72 19.85 -4.20
C PRO A 61 9.30 18.98 -3.02
N GLN A 62 9.80 19.33 -1.83
CA GLN A 62 9.46 18.65 -0.58
C GLN A 62 8.33 19.40 0.15
N PHE A 63 7.56 18.69 0.99
CA PHE A 63 6.63 19.35 1.90
C PHE A 63 7.40 20.22 2.89
N SER A 64 7.03 21.50 3.01
CA SER A 64 7.77 22.48 3.81
C SER A 64 7.82 22.15 5.30
N GLU A 65 6.84 21.42 5.80
CA GLU A 65 6.73 20.99 7.21
C GLU A 65 7.24 19.56 7.42
N TRP A 66 7.84 18.92 6.40
CA TRP A 66 8.38 17.57 6.55
C TRP A 66 9.58 17.57 7.49
N ASP A 67 9.64 16.57 8.36
CA ASP A 67 10.75 16.37 9.28
C ASP A 67 12.04 16.04 8.49
N PRO A 68 13.10 16.88 8.57
CA PRO A 68 14.36 16.63 7.86
C PRO A 68 15.02 15.30 8.23
N GLU A 69 14.79 14.78 9.44
CA GLU A 69 15.33 13.49 9.87
C GLU A 69 14.64 12.31 9.16
N ARG A 70 13.46 12.55 8.58
CA ARG A 70 12.60 11.55 7.93
C ARG A 70 12.64 11.61 6.40
N LEU A 71 13.57 12.34 5.80
CA LEU A 71 13.66 12.45 4.34
C LEU A 71 13.88 11.12 3.62
N LYS A 72 14.51 10.16 4.29
CA LYS A 72 14.73 8.80 3.77
C LYS A 72 13.62 7.81 4.13
N THR A 73 12.52 8.29 4.69
CA THR A 73 11.38 7.43 5.02
C THR A 73 10.32 7.47 3.94
N ALA A 74 9.72 6.32 3.70
CA ALA A 74 8.46 6.21 2.97
C ALA A 74 7.53 5.29 3.76
N GLU A 75 6.27 5.67 3.90
CA GLU A 75 5.27 4.94 4.67
C GLU A 75 4.08 4.57 3.80
N TYR A 76 3.67 3.31 3.86
CA TYR A 76 2.59 2.70 3.10
C TYR A 76 1.55 2.17 4.06
N LEU A 77 0.43 2.88 4.19
CA LEU A 77 -0.64 2.61 5.14
C LEU A 77 -1.90 2.15 4.41
N SER A 78 -2.53 1.11 4.95
CA SER A 78 -3.93 0.80 4.68
C SER A 78 -4.79 1.59 5.67
N LEU A 79 -5.40 2.68 5.21
CA LEU A 79 -6.43 3.40 5.97
C LEU A 79 -7.77 2.70 5.77
N TYR A 80 -8.32 2.17 6.85
CA TYR A 80 -9.53 1.36 6.78
C TYR A 80 -10.77 2.23 6.50
N PRO A 81 -11.73 1.73 5.70
CA PRO A 81 -11.75 0.39 5.14
C PRO A 81 -10.89 0.20 3.89
N ASN A 82 -10.76 1.18 3.01
CA ASN A 82 -10.51 0.87 1.59
C ASN A 82 -9.56 1.84 0.88
N VAL A 83 -8.63 2.44 1.62
CA VAL A 83 -7.66 3.41 1.09
C VAL A 83 -6.25 2.89 1.35
N LEU A 84 -5.43 2.75 0.30
CA LEU A 84 -3.99 2.59 0.45
C LEU A 84 -3.33 3.95 0.24
N LEU A 85 -2.44 4.33 1.16
CA LEU A 85 -1.77 5.61 1.19
C LEU A 85 -0.26 5.40 1.24
N GLY A 86 0.47 5.85 0.22
CA GLY A 86 1.92 5.99 0.26
C GLY A 86 2.30 7.43 0.54
N ILE A 87 3.23 7.66 1.47
CA ILE A 87 3.67 8.98 1.90
C ILE A 87 5.20 9.05 1.86
N GLN A 88 5.72 10.08 1.21
CA GLN A 88 7.12 10.42 1.11
C GLN A 88 7.29 11.94 1.29
N ALA A 89 8.53 12.40 1.42
CA ALA A 89 8.80 13.83 1.63
C ALA A 89 8.42 14.72 0.43
N ASP A 90 8.30 14.16 -0.77
CA ASP A 90 8.09 14.90 -2.02
C ASP A 90 6.72 14.63 -2.69
N HIS A 91 6.06 13.53 -2.32
CA HIS A 91 4.75 13.16 -2.84
C HIS A 91 3.98 12.25 -1.88
N PHE A 92 2.68 12.11 -2.12
CA PHE A 92 1.88 11.00 -1.64
C PHE A 92 1.04 10.43 -2.76
N PHE A 93 0.75 9.14 -2.68
CA PHE A 93 -0.21 8.50 -3.57
C PHE A 93 -1.35 7.88 -2.77
N VAL A 94 -2.54 7.91 -3.37
CA VAL A 94 -3.76 7.33 -2.80
C VAL A 94 -4.32 6.34 -3.80
N ILE A 95 -4.54 5.09 -3.35
CA ILE A 95 -5.29 4.09 -4.10
C ILE A 95 -6.61 3.86 -3.39
N LEU A 96 -7.71 4.24 -4.04
CA LEU A 96 -9.06 3.94 -3.57
C LEU A 96 -9.49 2.57 -4.10
N LEU A 97 -9.81 1.66 -3.18
CA LEU A 97 -10.32 0.32 -3.49
C LEU A 97 -11.85 0.35 -3.56
N MET A 98 -12.40 0.24 -4.76
CA MET A 98 -13.84 0.24 -5.01
C MET A 98 -14.30 -1.20 -5.28
N SER A 99 -15.04 -1.80 -4.35
CA SER A 99 -15.65 -3.12 -4.52
C SER A 99 -16.76 -3.03 -5.56
N GLU A 100 -16.66 -3.78 -6.65
CA GLU A 100 -17.71 -3.88 -7.68
C GLU A 100 -18.46 -5.21 -7.57
N ALA A 101 -17.76 -6.26 -7.14
CA ALA A 101 -18.33 -7.55 -6.76
C ALA A 101 -17.52 -8.16 -5.60
N VAL A 102 -17.88 -9.38 -5.17
CA VAL A 102 -17.17 -10.11 -4.10
C VAL A 102 -15.75 -10.51 -4.51
N ASP A 103 -15.47 -10.56 -5.81
CA ASP A 103 -14.22 -10.98 -6.44
C ASP A 103 -13.77 -9.99 -7.52
N GLN A 104 -14.30 -8.77 -7.51
CA GLN A 104 -13.93 -7.72 -8.47
C GLN A 104 -13.73 -6.39 -7.75
N THR A 105 -12.54 -5.83 -7.93
CA THR A 105 -12.14 -4.54 -7.36
C THR A 105 -11.63 -3.61 -8.44
N ARG A 106 -12.16 -2.39 -8.46
CA ARG A 106 -11.62 -1.28 -9.26
C ARG A 106 -10.74 -0.40 -8.37
N GLU A 107 -9.55 -0.08 -8.88
CA GLU A 107 -8.60 0.78 -8.20
C GLU A 107 -8.56 2.15 -8.86
N ARG A 108 -8.57 3.21 -8.04
CA ARG A 108 -8.32 4.58 -8.51
C ARG A 108 -7.09 5.13 -7.80
N LEU A 109 -6.00 5.24 -8.57
CA LEU A 109 -4.74 5.82 -8.14
C LEU A 109 -4.74 7.35 -8.37
N GLN A 110 -4.25 8.10 -7.39
CA GLN A 110 -4.03 9.55 -7.47
C GLN A 110 -2.68 9.88 -6.86
N PHE A 111 -1.90 10.74 -7.54
CA PHE A 111 -0.67 11.31 -7.02
C PHE A 111 -0.90 12.75 -6.60
N LEU A 112 -0.29 13.12 -5.48
CA LEU A 112 -0.34 14.45 -4.91
C LEU A 112 1.09 14.87 -4.54
N TYR A 113 1.41 16.12 -4.81
CA TYR A 113 2.79 16.63 -4.76
C TYR A 113 2.89 17.84 -3.84
N ALA A 114 4.09 18.13 -3.36
CA ALA A 114 4.33 19.28 -2.50
C ALA A 114 4.25 20.60 -3.29
N GLY A 115 3.15 21.33 -3.10
CA GLY A 115 2.96 22.67 -3.65
C GLY A 115 2.59 22.72 -5.13
N ALA A 116 2.05 23.87 -5.56
CA ALA A 116 1.58 24.08 -6.93
C ALA A 116 2.73 24.12 -7.98
N GLY A 117 3.97 24.38 -7.56
CA GLY A 117 5.13 24.36 -8.46
C GLY A 117 5.43 22.96 -9.01
N ALA A 118 5.14 21.91 -8.24
CA ALA A 118 5.44 20.53 -8.63
C ALA A 118 4.67 20.05 -9.87
N ILE A 119 3.54 20.69 -10.21
CA ILE A 119 2.76 20.37 -11.41
C ILE A 119 3.19 21.18 -12.65
N GLY A 120 4.21 22.05 -12.51
CA GLY A 120 4.80 22.78 -13.63
C GLY A 120 5.51 21.89 -14.64
N ASP A 121 5.86 22.48 -15.79
CA ASP A 121 6.54 21.78 -16.87
C ASP A 121 7.97 21.37 -16.52
N SER A 122 8.65 22.12 -15.64
CA SER A 122 10.00 21.79 -15.16
C SER A 122 10.08 20.43 -14.48
N TYR A 123 8.99 19.99 -13.83
CA TYR A 123 8.91 18.70 -13.13
C TYR A 123 8.11 17.64 -13.89
N ARG A 124 7.73 17.89 -15.15
CA ARG A 124 6.93 16.95 -15.96
C ARG A 124 7.61 15.59 -16.08
N GLU A 125 8.86 15.57 -16.54
CA GLU A 125 9.64 14.34 -16.73
C GLU A 125 9.82 13.58 -15.41
N ARG A 126 10.07 14.31 -14.31
CA ARG A 126 10.15 13.73 -12.97
C ARG A 126 8.83 13.07 -12.55
N ARG A 127 7.69 13.71 -12.79
CA ARG A 127 6.38 13.14 -12.46
C ARG A 127 6.05 11.93 -13.32
N GLU A 128 6.38 11.96 -14.61
CA GLU A 128 6.14 10.86 -15.53
C GLU A 128 6.97 9.62 -15.17
N SER A 129 8.27 9.80 -14.88
CA SER A 129 9.14 8.70 -14.44
C SER A 129 8.72 8.13 -13.09
N LEU A 130 8.36 8.97 -12.12
CA LEU A 130 7.83 8.55 -10.82
C LEU A 130 6.51 7.79 -10.95
N HIS A 131 5.60 8.28 -11.79
CA HIS A 131 4.33 7.60 -12.08
C HIS A 131 4.56 6.23 -12.72
N ALA A 132 5.49 6.14 -13.68
CA ALA A 132 5.83 4.88 -14.34
C ALA A 132 6.43 3.87 -13.35
N ALA A 133 7.37 4.29 -12.49
CA ALA A 133 7.98 3.44 -11.48
C ALA A 133 6.94 2.86 -10.52
N TRP A 134 6.04 3.69 -9.98
CA TRP A 134 4.96 3.22 -9.12
C TRP A 134 3.95 2.32 -9.83
N SER A 135 3.63 2.63 -11.09
CA SER A 135 2.70 1.82 -11.88
C SER A 135 3.22 0.39 -12.10
N ILE A 136 4.54 0.22 -12.25
CA ILE A 136 5.17 -1.11 -12.36
C ILE A 136 4.97 -1.88 -11.05
N VAL A 137 5.34 -1.28 -9.91
CA VAL A 137 5.19 -1.91 -8.58
C VAL A 137 3.74 -2.32 -8.34
N PHE A 138 2.77 -1.43 -8.57
CA PHE A 138 1.36 -1.76 -8.35
C PHE A 138 0.83 -2.85 -9.28
N ALA A 139 1.36 -2.96 -10.49
CA ALA A 139 0.97 -3.99 -11.46
C ALA A 139 1.48 -5.38 -11.07
N GLU A 140 2.68 -5.47 -10.50
CA GLU A 140 3.27 -6.73 -10.01
C GLU A 140 2.38 -7.37 -8.93
N ASP A 141 1.82 -6.54 -8.03
CA ASP A 141 0.93 -6.99 -6.96
C ASP A 141 -0.40 -7.60 -7.45
N ILE A 142 -0.87 -7.25 -8.65
CA ILE A 142 -2.18 -7.72 -9.16
C ILE A 142 -2.18 -9.25 -9.23
N SER A 143 -1.12 -9.83 -9.78
CA SER A 143 -1.00 -11.28 -9.96
C SER A 143 -1.07 -12.05 -8.62
N VAL A 144 -0.52 -11.45 -7.56
CA VAL A 144 -0.48 -12.01 -6.21
C VAL A 144 -1.87 -12.05 -5.62
N VAL A 145 -2.58 -10.92 -5.63
CA VAL A 145 -3.91 -10.83 -5.01
C VAL A 145 -4.98 -11.61 -5.78
N GLU A 146 -4.85 -11.73 -7.09
CA GLU A 146 -5.70 -12.63 -7.88
C GLU A 146 -5.37 -14.10 -7.61
N GLY A 147 -4.09 -14.42 -7.42
CA GLY A 147 -3.64 -15.73 -6.95
C GLY A 147 -4.22 -16.09 -5.58
N MET A 148 -4.20 -15.14 -4.64
CA MET A 148 -4.80 -15.28 -3.31
C MET A 148 -6.31 -15.53 -3.39
N GLN A 149 -7.02 -14.80 -4.26
CA GLN A 149 -8.45 -14.99 -4.51
C GLN A 149 -8.74 -16.41 -5.04
N ARG A 150 -8.01 -16.85 -6.08
CA ARG A 150 -8.21 -18.19 -6.67
C ARG A 150 -7.85 -19.31 -5.68
N GLY A 151 -6.72 -19.18 -4.97
CA GLY A 151 -6.27 -20.19 -4.01
C GLY A 151 -7.25 -20.40 -2.86
N ARG A 152 -7.84 -19.31 -2.35
CA ARG A 152 -8.82 -19.35 -1.25
C ARG A 152 -10.20 -19.83 -1.66
N ALA A 153 -10.50 -19.87 -2.96
CA ALA A 153 -11.73 -20.48 -3.47
C ALA A 153 -11.67 -22.03 -3.44
N SER A 154 -10.49 -22.62 -3.21
CA SER A 154 -10.34 -24.07 -3.08
C SER A 154 -11.03 -24.59 -1.82
N PRO A 155 -11.85 -25.66 -1.92
CA PRO A 155 -12.42 -26.33 -0.74
C PRO A 155 -11.36 -26.93 0.19
N ALA A 156 -10.13 -27.14 -0.30
CA ALA A 156 -9.01 -27.64 0.49
C ALA A 156 -8.29 -26.52 1.28
N PHE A 157 -8.64 -25.26 1.06
CA PHE A 157 -8.10 -24.15 1.84
C PHE A 157 -8.83 -24.08 3.19
N ASP A 158 -8.11 -24.34 4.28
CA ASP A 158 -8.64 -24.39 5.64
C ASP A 158 -8.26 -23.16 6.50
N GLY A 159 -7.42 -22.27 5.96
CA GLY A 159 -7.00 -21.04 6.62
C GLY A 159 -5.61 -20.59 6.19
N GLY A 160 -5.21 -19.40 6.64
CA GLY A 160 -3.85 -18.89 6.50
C GLY A 160 -3.18 -18.72 7.86
N LEU A 161 -1.84 -18.77 7.89
CA LEU A 161 -1.04 -18.48 9.08
C LEU A 161 -0.43 -17.08 9.00
N PHE A 162 -0.28 -16.45 10.15
CA PHE A 162 0.46 -15.20 10.28
C PHE A 162 1.88 -15.45 10.76
N THR A 163 2.82 -14.76 10.14
CA THR A 163 4.16 -14.60 10.68
C THR A 163 4.12 -13.58 11.82
N PRO A 164 4.79 -13.85 12.96
CA PRO A 164 4.74 -12.97 14.13
C PRO A 164 5.45 -11.63 13.90
N LEU A 165 6.39 -11.57 12.94
CA LEU A 165 7.17 -10.38 12.68
C LEU A 165 6.54 -9.50 11.59
N MET A 166 6.10 -10.07 10.47
CA MET A 166 5.79 -9.28 9.28
C MET A 166 4.30 -9.06 9.06
N ASP A 167 3.45 -9.94 9.61
CA ASP A 167 2.00 -9.85 9.40
C ASP A 167 1.27 -9.09 10.52
N VAL A 168 2.00 -8.33 11.34
CA VAL A 168 1.40 -7.45 12.37
C VAL A 168 0.35 -6.51 11.77
N PRO A 169 0.61 -5.81 10.63
CA PRO A 169 -0.39 -4.94 10.01
C PRO A 169 -1.62 -5.69 9.51
N THR A 170 -1.41 -6.84 8.86
CA THR A 170 -2.47 -7.71 8.32
C THR A 170 -3.35 -8.26 9.44
N HIS A 171 -2.74 -8.72 10.53
CA HIS A 171 -3.43 -9.19 11.71
C HIS A 171 -4.28 -8.07 12.34
N HIS A 172 -3.73 -6.85 12.46
CA HIS A 172 -4.47 -5.69 12.94
C HIS A 172 -5.70 -5.38 12.05
N PHE A 173 -5.58 -5.48 10.73
CA PHE A 173 -6.73 -5.31 9.82
C PHE A 173 -7.82 -6.33 10.07
N HIS A 174 -7.46 -7.61 10.22
CA HIS A 174 -8.45 -8.66 10.50
C HIS A 174 -9.15 -8.44 11.84
N GLN A 175 -8.42 -8.03 12.90
CA GLN A 175 -9.02 -7.68 14.18
C GLN A 175 -10.00 -6.51 14.03
N TRP A 176 -9.60 -5.45 13.32
CA TRP A 176 -10.48 -4.32 13.05
C TRP A 176 -11.75 -4.76 12.30
N PHE A 177 -11.60 -5.54 11.22
CA PHE A 177 -12.70 -6.01 10.38
C PHE A 177 -13.70 -6.87 11.17
N LEU A 178 -13.20 -7.81 11.98
CA LEU A 178 -14.02 -8.64 12.86
C LEU A 178 -14.82 -7.79 13.85
N SER A 179 -14.19 -6.79 14.48
CA SER A 179 -14.87 -5.89 15.41
C SER A 179 -16.00 -5.07 14.76
N ARG A 180 -15.90 -4.78 13.45
CA ARG A 180 -16.94 -4.10 12.68
C ARG A 180 -18.07 -5.06 12.32
N ARG A 181 -17.72 -6.29 11.93
CA ARG A 181 -18.69 -7.35 11.63
C ARG A 181 -19.58 -7.65 12.83
N GLU A 182 -18.99 -7.85 14.00
CA GLU A 182 -19.71 -8.12 15.26
C GLU A 182 -20.67 -6.98 15.62
N ARG A 183 -20.19 -5.72 15.54
CA ARG A 183 -21.04 -4.54 15.80
C ARG A 183 -22.24 -4.44 14.85
N ASN A 184 -22.04 -4.79 13.58
CA ASN A 184 -23.10 -4.75 12.58
C ASN A 184 -24.09 -5.91 12.74
N THR A 185 -23.64 -7.11 13.13
CA THR A 185 -24.54 -8.24 13.42
C THR A 185 -25.39 -7.99 14.65
N THR A 186 -24.84 -7.37 15.71
CA THR A 186 -25.62 -7.08 16.93
C THR A 186 -26.69 -6.02 16.69
N ARG A 187 -26.43 -5.01 15.85
CA ARG A 187 -27.43 -3.98 15.48
C ARG A 187 -28.56 -4.49 14.60
N ALA A 188 -28.35 -5.55 13.83
CA ALA A 188 -29.37 -6.13 12.96
C ALA A 188 -30.35 -7.05 13.69
N VAL A 189 -30.03 -7.44 14.93
CA VAL A 189 -30.82 -8.36 15.78
C VAL A 189 -31.50 -7.63 16.94
N SER A 190 -31.32 -6.30 17.06
CA SER A 190 -31.96 -5.40 18.02
C SER A 190 -33.01 -4.52 17.35
#